data_AF-A0A2T2SGT8-F1
#
_entry.id   AF-A0A2T2SGT8-F1
#
_cell.length_a   1.000
_cell.length_b   1.000
_cell.length_c   1.000
_cell.angle_alpha   90.00
_cell.angle_beta   90.00
_cell.angle_gamma   90.00
#
_symmetry.space_group_name_H-M   'P 1'
#
loop_
_entity.id
_entity.type
_entity.pdbx_description
1 polymer ?
#
loop_
_entity_poly.entity_id
_entity_poly.type
_entity_poly.pdbx_seq_one_letter_code
_entity_poly.pdbx_strand_id
1 'polypeptide(L)'
;MGNRKLEALVPAETSSAEATRTLGRQVAGRLGPGSVVALYGDLGAGKTQFVKGAAAALGIDERDVRSPTFVIAREYDGRWPEGHTQAGATARLYHLDAYRLGGPSDLRAVDYDDWVTPTEKGPGLNGDIIVWDDVRETALELSSMGIRVDAEALAEQMEIVGRDEDDTLPYRERILDGTLPLSVGGGIGQSRVAMFLLKKAHIGEVQPSAWPDETVEAMQERGVPLL
;
A
#
# COMPACT_ATOMS: atom_id res chain seq x y z
N MET A 1 17.48 13.39 -22.77
CA MET A 1 18.08 12.46 -23.75
C MET A 1 17.10 11.30 -23.88
N GLY A 2 16.33 11.24 -24.98
CA GLY A 2 15.23 10.28 -25.16
C GLY A 2 15.70 8.83 -25.08
N ASN A 3 14.94 7.99 -24.39
CA ASN A 3 15.31 6.62 -24.04
C ASN A 3 15.12 5.69 -25.26
N ARG A 4 15.98 5.79 -26.29
CA ARG A 4 15.96 4.97 -27.53
C ARG A 4 15.85 3.46 -27.29
N LYS A 5 16.18 2.99 -26.09
CA LYS A 5 16.05 1.58 -25.68
C LYS A 5 14.60 1.10 -25.61
N LEU A 6 13.63 2.00 -25.38
CA LEU A 6 12.22 1.64 -25.19
C LEU A 6 11.36 1.81 -26.44
N GLU A 7 11.82 2.55 -27.46
CA GLU A 7 11.06 2.85 -28.68
C GLU A 7 10.59 1.58 -29.43
N ALA A 8 11.31 0.46 -29.30
CA ALA A 8 10.92 -0.81 -29.90
C ALA A 8 9.90 -1.63 -29.06
N LEU A 9 9.52 -1.15 -27.86
CA LEU A 9 8.55 -1.81 -26.98
C LEU A 9 7.27 -0.99 -26.79
N VAL A 10 7.29 0.30 -27.09
CA VAL A 10 6.13 1.19 -26.91
C VAL A 10 5.91 2.05 -28.15
N PRO A 11 4.64 2.30 -28.54
CA PRO A 11 3.41 1.84 -27.88
C PRO A 11 3.19 0.33 -28.02
N ALA A 12 2.55 -0.28 -27.02
CA ALA A 12 2.18 -1.69 -27.00
C ALA A 12 0.77 -1.85 -26.41
N GLU A 13 0.02 -2.81 -26.94
CA GLU A 13 -1.28 -3.21 -26.42
C GLU A 13 -1.19 -4.64 -25.89
N THR A 14 -1.77 -4.88 -24.72
CA THR A 14 -1.77 -6.19 -24.06
C THR A 14 -3.19 -6.58 -23.72
N SER A 15 -3.59 -7.82 -24.05
CA SER A 15 -4.94 -8.34 -23.82
C SER A 15 -5.03 -9.31 -22.65
N SER A 16 -3.97 -9.47 -21.86
CA SER A 16 -3.96 -10.34 -20.68
C SER A 16 -2.98 -9.88 -19.59
N ALA A 17 -3.20 -10.35 -18.37
CA ALA A 17 -2.30 -10.10 -17.25
C ALA A 17 -0.87 -10.62 -17.53
N GLU A 18 -0.75 -11.79 -18.17
CA GLU A 18 0.54 -12.38 -18.54
C GLU A 18 1.26 -11.58 -19.63
N ALA A 19 0.53 -11.10 -20.63
CA ALA A 19 1.09 -10.20 -21.64
C ALA A 19 1.57 -8.88 -20.99
N THR A 20 0.83 -8.36 -20.03
CA THR A 20 1.21 -7.15 -19.26
C THR A 20 2.49 -7.39 -18.44
N ARG A 21 2.62 -8.56 -17.79
CA ARG A 21 3.86 -8.95 -17.08
C ARG A 21 5.03 -9.10 -18.04
N THR A 22 4.81 -9.71 -19.20
CA THR A 22 5.85 -9.87 -20.23
C THR A 22 6.38 -8.51 -20.68
N LEU A 23 5.47 -7.55 -20.92
CA LEU A 23 5.85 -6.18 -21.25
C LEU A 23 6.65 -5.52 -20.11
N GLY A 24 6.19 -5.64 -18.86
CA GLY A 24 6.91 -5.12 -17.70
C GLY A 24 8.33 -5.68 -17.58
N ARG A 25 8.51 -6.99 -17.83
CA ARG A 25 9.81 -7.66 -17.82
C ARG A 25 10.76 -7.10 -18.88
N GLN A 26 10.26 -6.93 -20.11
CA GLN A 26 11.02 -6.40 -21.23
C GLN A 26 11.42 -4.94 -21.03
N VAL A 27 10.53 -4.12 -20.46
CA VAL A 27 10.82 -2.72 -20.15
C VAL A 27 11.90 -2.66 -19.07
N ALA A 28 11.72 -3.34 -17.94
CA ALA A 28 12.65 -3.31 -16.82
C ALA A 28 14.07 -3.78 -17.21
N GLY A 29 14.18 -4.84 -18.02
CA GLY A 29 15.47 -5.34 -18.50
C GLY A 29 16.27 -4.34 -19.37
N ARG A 30 15.64 -3.27 -19.86
CA ARG A 30 16.30 -2.21 -20.66
C ARG A 30 16.60 -0.94 -19.86
N LEU A 31 16.08 -0.83 -18.63
CA LEU A 31 16.31 0.29 -17.74
C LEU A 31 17.63 0.15 -16.99
N GLY A 32 18.27 1.27 -16.65
CA GLY A 32 19.43 1.30 -15.76
C GLY A 32 19.08 1.80 -14.35
N PRO A 33 20.04 1.84 -13.42
CA PRO A 33 19.85 2.43 -12.10
C PRO A 33 19.36 3.87 -12.18
N GLY A 34 18.54 4.26 -11.20
CA GLY A 34 17.95 5.59 -11.14
C GLY A 34 16.85 5.85 -12.18
N SER A 35 16.47 4.84 -12.98
CA SER A 35 15.30 4.95 -13.85
C SER A 35 14.03 5.04 -13.00
N VAL A 36 13.16 5.99 -13.37
CA VAL A 36 11.83 6.16 -12.77
C VAL A 36 10.79 5.85 -13.84
N VAL A 37 9.85 4.95 -13.51
CA VAL A 37 8.73 4.59 -14.38
C VAL A 37 7.45 5.02 -13.69
N ALA A 38 6.73 5.95 -14.31
CA ALA A 38 5.40 6.35 -13.86
C ALA A 38 4.35 5.51 -14.58
N LEU A 39 3.46 4.88 -13.83
CA LEU A 39 2.34 4.09 -14.35
C LEU A 39 1.02 4.81 -14.08
N TYR A 40 0.26 5.08 -15.13
CA TYR A 40 -1.03 5.76 -15.05
C TYR A 40 -2.15 4.83 -15.52
N GLY A 41 -3.33 4.98 -14.92
CA GLY A 41 -4.53 4.23 -15.27
C GLY A 41 -5.40 3.95 -14.05
N ASP A 42 -6.66 3.57 -14.29
CA ASP A 42 -7.65 3.35 -13.23
C ASP A 42 -7.36 2.10 -12.38
N LEU A 43 -8.20 1.88 -11.36
CA LEU A 43 -8.17 0.65 -10.59
C LEU A 43 -8.41 -0.55 -11.52
N GLY A 44 -7.57 -1.59 -11.39
CA GLY A 44 -7.66 -2.77 -12.25
C GLY A 44 -7.03 -2.63 -13.64
N ALA A 45 -6.50 -1.46 -14.02
CA ALA A 45 -5.86 -1.23 -15.34
C ALA A 45 -4.56 -2.04 -15.60
N GLY A 46 -4.16 -2.93 -14.69
CA GLY A 46 -2.99 -3.80 -14.87
C GLY A 46 -1.66 -3.24 -14.36
N LYS A 47 -1.64 -2.08 -13.70
CA LYS A 47 -0.42 -1.46 -13.12
C LYS A 47 0.40 -2.44 -12.29
N THR A 48 -0.24 -3.14 -11.34
CA THR A 48 0.44 -4.14 -10.50
C THR A 48 0.96 -5.34 -11.32
N GLN A 49 0.29 -5.72 -12.41
CA GLN A 49 0.77 -6.80 -13.28
C GLN A 49 2.03 -6.38 -14.02
N PHE A 50 2.09 -5.13 -14.49
CA PHE A 50 3.31 -4.58 -15.08
C PHE A 50 4.47 -4.60 -14.09
N VAL A 51 4.24 -4.15 -12.84
CA VAL A 51 5.28 -4.14 -11.80
C VAL A 51 5.75 -5.55 -11.44
N LYS A 52 4.85 -6.55 -11.40
CA LYS A 52 5.23 -7.96 -11.21
C LYS A 52 6.21 -8.43 -12.29
N GLY A 53 5.92 -8.12 -13.55
CA GLY A 53 6.82 -8.41 -14.65
C GLY A 53 8.19 -7.72 -14.52
N ALA A 54 8.17 -6.43 -14.14
CA ALA A 54 9.38 -5.65 -13.92
C ALA A 54 10.25 -6.23 -12.79
N ALA A 55 9.63 -6.59 -11.66
CA ALA A 55 10.29 -7.22 -10.54
C ALA A 55 10.90 -8.58 -10.91
N ALA A 56 10.18 -9.38 -11.69
CA ALA A 56 10.66 -10.66 -12.17
C ALA A 56 11.87 -10.55 -13.10
N ALA A 57 12.01 -9.45 -13.87
CA ALA A 57 13.22 -9.18 -14.63
C ALA A 57 14.46 -8.95 -13.74
N LEU A 58 14.23 -8.53 -12.50
CA LEU A 58 15.26 -8.33 -11.48
C LEU A 58 15.41 -9.55 -10.56
N GLY A 59 14.85 -10.71 -10.93
CA GLY A 59 14.94 -11.92 -10.13
C GLY A 59 14.13 -11.92 -8.82
N ILE A 60 13.19 -10.98 -8.66
CA ILE A 60 12.27 -10.94 -7.51
C ILE A 60 11.08 -11.87 -7.81
N ASP A 61 10.64 -12.67 -6.83
CA ASP A 61 9.47 -13.54 -6.98
C ASP A 61 8.19 -12.71 -7.13
N GLU A 62 7.44 -12.95 -8.20
CA GLU A 62 6.18 -12.25 -8.50
C GLU A 62 5.11 -12.42 -7.41
N ARG A 63 5.22 -13.45 -6.57
CA ARG A 63 4.33 -13.72 -5.44
C ARG A 63 4.55 -12.75 -4.27
N ASP A 64 5.76 -12.21 -4.15
CA ASP A 64 6.13 -11.25 -3.11
C ASP A 64 5.72 -9.83 -3.48
N VAL A 65 5.54 -9.57 -4.77
CA VAL A 65 5.15 -8.26 -5.29
C VAL A 65 3.66 -8.05 -5.12
N ARG A 66 3.31 -7.17 -4.18
CA ARG A 66 1.93 -6.78 -3.88
C ARG A 66 1.75 -5.28 -4.07
N SER A 67 0.51 -4.86 -4.26
CA SER A 67 0.19 -3.43 -4.35
C SER A 67 0.58 -2.74 -3.04
N PRO A 68 1.38 -1.67 -3.08
CA PRO A 68 1.76 -0.90 -1.90
C PRO A 68 0.68 0.12 -1.56
N THR A 69 -0.54 0.03 -2.10
CA THR A 69 -1.67 0.94 -1.83
C THR A 69 -1.88 1.22 -0.33
N PHE A 70 -1.56 0.24 0.54
CA PHE A 70 -1.70 0.35 2.00
C PHE A 70 -0.41 0.66 2.76
N VAL A 71 0.72 0.81 2.09
CA VAL A 71 2.04 1.10 2.70
C VAL A 71 2.81 2.18 1.95
N ILE A 72 2.20 2.74 0.90
CA ILE A 72 2.68 3.73 -0.08
C ILE A 72 3.89 3.31 -0.89
N ALA A 73 4.90 2.74 -0.25
CA ALA A 73 6.10 2.23 -0.87
C ALA A 73 6.36 0.79 -0.41
N ARG A 74 6.81 -0.05 -1.34
CA ARG A 74 7.46 -1.33 -1.03
C ARG A 74 8.82 -1.36 -1.68
N GLU A 75 9.79 -1.85 -0.94
CA GLU A 75 11.14 -2.06 -1.41
C GLU A 75 11.36 -3.55 -1.67
N TYR A 76 12.01 -3.87 -2.77
CA TYR A 76 12.37 -5.23 -3.13
C TYR A 76 13.84 -5.28 -3.54
N ASP A 77 14.58 -6.17 -2.90
CA ASP A 77 15.95 -6.49 -3.28
C ASP A 77 15.96 -7.59 -4.36
N GLY A 78 16.61 -7.30 -5.47
CA GLY A 78 16.80 -8.20 -6.59
C GLY A 78 18.21 -8.13 -7.16
N ARG A 79 18.40 -8.66 -8.36
CA ARG A 79 19.65 -8.63 -9.12
C ARG A 79 19.39 -8.29 -10.57
N TRP A 80 20.29 -7.52 -11.17
CA TRP A 80 20.22 -7.24 -12.60
C TRP A 80 20.40 -8.52 -13.41
N PRO A 81 19.60 -8.72 -14.47
CA PRO A 81 19.62 -9.95 -15.27
C PRO A 81 20.90 -10.06 -16.10
N GLU A 82 21.20 -11.29 -16.53
CA GLU A 82 22.26 -11.53 -17.52
C GLU A 82 22.02 -10.74 -18.81
N GLY A 83 23.10 -10.28 -19.45
CA GLY A 83 23.02 -9.40 -20.62
C GLY A 83 22.72 -7.94 -20.30
N HIS A 84 22.40 -7.58 -19.04
CA HIS A 84 22.37 -6.20 -18.59
C HIS A 84 23.78 -5.66 -18.31
N THR A 85 23.99 -4.35 -18.46
CA THR A 85 25.29 -3.70 -18.19
C THR A 85 25.76 -3.81 -16.74
N GLN A 86 24.89 -4.27 -15.84
CA GLN A 86 25.18 -4.48 -14.42
C GLN A 86 24.84 -5.90 -13.96
N ALA A 87 24.80 -6.87 -14.88
CA ALA A 87 24.44 -8.25 -14.60
C ALA A 87 25.08 -8.77 -13.28
N GLY A 88 24.25 -9.37 -12.42
CA GLY A 88 24.65 -9.95 -11.14
C GLY A 88 24.76 -8.97 -9.96
N ALA A 89 24.85 -7.65 -10.22
CA ALA A 89 24.84 -6.64 -9.17
C ALA A 89 23.44 -6.51 -8.52
N THR A 90 23.39 -6.04 -7.27
CA THR A 90 22.13 -5.77 -6.57
C THR A 90 21.30 -4.72 -7.31
N ALA A 91 20.02 -5.01 -7.47
CA ALA A 91 19.01 -4.10 -7.99
C ALA A 91 17.98 -3.84 -6.90
N ARG A 92 17.67 -2.57 -6.61
CA ARG A 92 16.57 -2.21 -5.70
C ARG A 92 15.40 -1.68 -6.50
N LEU A 93 14.24 -2.30 -6.31
CA LEU A 93 12.98 -1.83 -6.86
C LEU A 93 12.16 -1.15 -5.76
N TYR A 94 11.87 0.13 -5.96
CA TYR A 94 10.92 0.87 -5.14
C TYR A 94 9.59 0.92 -5.90
N HIS A 95 8.58 0.23 -5.38
CA HIS A 95 7.22 0.28 -5.89
C HIS A 95 6.43 1.28 -5.06
N LEU A 96 6.09 2.43 -5.65
CA LEU A 96 5.28 3.46 -5.01
C LEU A 96 3.88 3.46 -5.61
N ASP A 97 2.86 3.58 -4.75
CA ASP A 97 1.47 3.76 -5.14
C ASP A 97 0.92 5.02 -4.47
N ALA A 98 0.80 6.08 -5.28
CA ALA A 98 0.30 7.39 -4.89
C ALA A 98 -1.22 7.49 -4.99
N TYR A 99 -1.96 6.39 -5.21
CA TYR A 99 -3.43 6.38 -5.26
C TYR A 99 -4.07 7.03 -4.02
N ARG A 100 -3.36 7.13 -2.90
CA ARG A 100 -3.84 7.78 -1.68
C ARG A 100 -3.21 9.14 -1.40
N LEU A 101 -2.71 9.82 -2.41
CA LEU A 101 -2.18 11.18 -2.26
C LEU A 101 -3.14 12.22 -2.88
N GLY A 102 -4.42 12.23 -2.46
CA GLY A 102 -5.20 13.47 -2.32
C GLY A 102 -6.65 13.52 -2.86
N GLY A 103 -7.56 14.11 -2.07
CA GLY A 103 -8.74 14.85 -2.54
C GLY A 103 -10.13 14.29 -2.18
N PRO A 104 -11.17 15.15 -1.94
CA PRO A 104 -12.57 14.75 -1.70
C PRO A 104 -13.25 13.96 -2.82
N SER A 105 -12.71 14.06 -4.05
CA SER A 105 -13.21 13.36 -5.23
C SER A 105 -12.62 11.95 -5.38
N ASP A 106 -11.58 11.63 -4.62
CA ASP A 106 -11.11 10.26 -4.48
C ASP A 106 -12.11 9.57 -3.56
N LEU A 107 -12.59 8.40 -3.96
CA LEU A 107 -13.65 7.57 -3.32
C LEU A 107 -13.27 7.07 -1.91
N ARG A 108 -12.65 7.91 -1.09
CA ARG A 108 -12.32 7.67 0.29
C ARG A 108 -13.58 7.48 1.10
N ALA A 109 -13.49 6.55 2.03
CA ALA A 109 -14.62 6.15 2.84
C ALA A 109 -14.98 7.32 3.79
N VAL A 110 -16.14 7.92 3.59
CA VAL A 110 -16.63 9.07 4.38
C VAL A 110 -16.72 8.78 5.88
N ASP A 111 -16.82 7.50 6.24
CA ASP A 111 -16.93 6.99 7.60
C ASP A 111 -15.57 6.59 8.21
N TYR A 112 -14.46 6.85 7.51
CA TYR A 112 -13.17 6.32 7.92
C TYR A 112 -12.00 7.25 7.62
N ASP A 113 -12.01 7.93 6.48
CA ASP A 113 -10.98 8.84 6.03
C ASP A 113 -11.44 10.28 6.34
N ASP A 114 -10.69 11.00 7.16
CA ASP A 114 -10.94 12.42 7.43
C ASP A 114 -10.27 13.33 6.38
N TRP A 115 -11.09 13.95 5.55
CA TRP A 115 -10.69 14.87 4.49
C TRP A 115 -11.30 16.27 4.62
N VAL A 116 -12.05 16.56 5.70
CA VAL A 116 -12.67 17.88 5.95
C VAL A 116 -12.01 18.64 7.09
N THR A 117 -11.47 17.97 8.10
CA THR A 117 -10.99 18.63 9.31
C THR A 117 -9.90 19.66 8.97
N PRO A 118 -10.06 20.94 9.34
CA PRO A 118 -9.10 21.98 8.96
C PRO A 118 -7.70 21.76 9.56
N THR A 119 -6.67 21.87 8.72
CA THR A 119 -5.26 21.93 9.17
C THR A 119 -4.53 23.11 8.54
N GLU A 120 -3.33 23.43 9.05
CA GLU A 120 -2.47 24.50 8.49
C GLU A 120 -2.14 24.32 7.00
N LYS A 121 -2.19 23.07 6.50
CA LYS A 121 -1.79 22.72 5.13
C LYS A 121 -2.98 22.44 4.20
N GLY A 122 -4.21 22.60 4.69
CA GLY A 122 -5.44 22.24 3.99
C GLY A 122 -6.33 21.30 4.81
N PRO A 123 -7.56 21.02 4.36
CA PRO A 123 -8.48 20.14 5.06
C PRO A 123 -8.05 18.67 4.99
N GLY A 124 -8.39 17.92 6.04
CA GLY A 124 -8.14 16.50 6.21
C GLY A 124 -7.03 16.15 7.21
N LEU A 125 -7.29 15.13 8.03
CA LEU A 125 -6.30 14.56 8.94
C LEU A 125 -5.53 13.37 8.33
N ASN A 126 -5.90 12.95 7.12
CA ASN A 126 -5.28 11.80 6.48
C ASN A 126 -3.80 12.04 6.15
N GLY A 127 -2.95 11.14 6.66
CA GLY A 127 -1.53 11.09 6.38
C GLY A 127 -0.88 9.85 6.97
N ASP A 128 0.36 9.60 6.57
CA ASP A 128 1.13 8.43 7.01
C ASP A 128 1.93 8.75 8.26
N ILE A 129 1.60 8.07 9.35
CA ILE A 129 2.37 8.09 10.59
C ILE A 129 3.36 6.95 10.51
N ILE A 130 4.59 7.26 10.13
CA ILE A 130 5.67 6.28 10.02
C ILE A 130 6.58 6.43 11.24
N VAL A 131 6.82 5.31 11.92
CA VAL A 131 7.72 5.21 13.07
C VAL A 131 8.84 4.22 12.77
N TRP A 132 9.96 4.33 13.46
CA TRP A 132 10.99 3.29 13.43
C TRP A 132 10.64 2.18 14.43
N ASP A 133 10.58 0.93 13.98
CA ASP A 133 10.34 -0.23 14.82
C ASP A 133 11.66 -0.93 15.16
N ASP A 134 12.11 -0.79 16.41
CA ASP A 134 13.36 -1.40 16.90
C ASP A 134 13.34 -2.93 16.92
N VAL A 135 12.16 -3.56 17.00
CA VAL A 135 12.07 -5.03 17.05
C VAL A 135 12.32 -5.63 15.68
N ARG A 136 11.86 -4.94 14.64
CA ARG A 136 11.94 -5.38 13.25
C ARG A 136 13.05 -4.67 12.47
N GLU A 137 13.72 -3.70 13.09
CA GLU A 137 14.74 -2.83 12.50
C GLU A 137 14.29 -2.24 11.15
N THR A 138 13.06 -1.73 11.12
CA THR A 138 12.45 -1.23 9.88
C THR A 138 11.47 -0.10 10.14
N ALA A 139 11.15 0.65 9.09
CA ALA A 139 10.08 1.64 9.14
C ALA A 139 8.72 0.94 9.19
N LEU A 140 7.86 1.36 10.13
CA LEU A 140 6.50 0.86 10.32
C LEU A 140 5.52 2.02 10.17
N GLU A 141 4.59 1.88 9.24
CA GLU A 141 3.46 2.79 9.08
C GLU A 141 2.30 2.39 10.01
N LEU A 142 1.95 3.25 10.96
CA LEU A 142 0.89 3.04 11.94
C LEU A 142 -0.49 3.37 11.40
N SER A 143 -0.63 4.47 10.65
CA SER A 143 -1.92 5.05 10.27
C SER A 143 -2.63 4.35 9.11
N SER A 144 -2.52 3.03 9.03
CA SER A 144 -3.05 2.23 7.92
C SER A 144 -4.48 2.64 7.57
N MET A 145 -4.62 3.26 6.39
CA MET A 145 -5.87 3.82 5.84
C MET A 145 -6.38 5.14 6.45
N GLY A 146 -5.53 5.99 7.04
CA GLY A 146 -5.90 7.35 7.46
C GLY A 146 -6.16 7.53 8.95
N ILE A 147 -6.74 8.67 9.34
CA ILE A 147 -7.18 8.95 10.70
C ILE A 147 -8.71 8.88 10.71
N ARG A 148 -9.27 8.16 11.68
CA ARG A 148 -10.73 7.99 11.82
C ARG A 148 -11.41 9.34 12.00
N VAL A 149 -12.47 9.55 11.23
CA VAL A 149 -13.40 10.68 11.36
C VAL A 149 -14.10 10.66 12.72
N ASP A 150 -14.32 11.83 13.30
CA ASP A 150 -15.26 11.99 14.40
C ASP A 150 -16.69 12.23 13.87
N ALA A 151 -17.64 12.44 14.79
CA ALA A 151 -19.04 12.66 14.44
C ALA A 151 -19.26 13.94 13.61
N GLU A 152 -18.48 14.99 13.87
CA GLU A 152 -18.59 16.28 13.18
C GLU A 152 -18.07 16.14 11.75
N ALA A 153 -16.87 15.60 11.59
CA ALA A 153 -16.27 15.34 10.28
C ALA A 153 -17.12 14.35 9.46
N LEU A 154 -17.69 13.31 10.07
CA LEU A 154 -18.59 12.38 9.38
C LEU A 154 -19.83 13.10 8.83
N ALA A 155 -20.50 13.92 9.65
CA ALA A 155 -21.70 14.63 9.25
C ALA A 155 -21.43 15.60 8.09
N GLU A 156 -20.35 16.39 8.19
CA GLU A 156 -19.93 17.31 7.12
C GLU A 156 -19.57 16.56 5.83
N GLN A 157 -18.81 15.47 5.93
CA GLN A 157 -18.42 14.65 4.78
C GLN A 157 -19.64 14.03 4.09
N MET A 158 -20.64 13.58 4.84
CA MET A 158 -21.89 13.02 4.31
C MET A 158 -22.71 14.07 3.54
N GLU A 159 -22.78 15.29 4.06
CA GLU A 159 -23.44 16.42 3.38
C GLU A 159 -22.76 16.72 2.05
N ILE A 160 -21.42 16.77 2.03
CA ILE A 160 -20.63 17.06 0.82
C ILE A 160 -20.83 16.00 -0.27
N VAL A 161 -20.90 14.71 0.09
CA VAL A 161 -21.09 13.63 -0.90
C VAL A 161 -22.54 13.47 -1.35
N GLY A 162 -23.49 14.19 -0.74
CA GLY A 162 -24.91 14.12 -1.07
C GLY A 162 -25.51 12.73 -0.88
N ARG A 163 -25.03 11.96 0.11
CA ARG A 163 -25.58 10.65 0.47
C ARG A 163 -26.61 10.83 1.58
N ASP A 164 -27.85 10.41 1.33
CA ASP A 164 -28.93 10.41 2.31
C ASP A 164 -28.62 9.51 3.53
N GLU A 165 -29.19 9.89 4.67
CA GLU A 165 -29.05 9.24 5.99
C GLU A 165 -29.51 7.76 6.02
N ASP A 166 -30.22 7.28 5.00
CA ASP A 166 -30.92 5.98 4.94
C ASP A 166 -29.99 4.74 4.79
N ASP A 167 -28.68 4.95 4.67
CA ASP A 167 -27.67 3.88 4.61
C ASP A 167 -27.07 3.64 6.02
N THR A 168 -27.95 3.38 7.00
CA THR A 168 -27.61 3.21 8.42
C THR A 168 -26.84 1.92 8.65
N LEU A 169 -25.53 1.99 8.47
CA LEU A 169 -24.61 0.95 8.90
C LEU A 169 -24.38 1.11 10.41
N PRO A 170 -24.46 0.03 11.21
CA PRO A 170 -24.18 0.07 12.65
C PRO A 170 -22.82 0.68 13.01
N TYR A 171 -21.87 0.70 12.08
CA TYR A 171 -20.58 1.35 12.26
C TYR A 171 -20.67 2.88 12.29
N ARG A 172 -21.51 3.49 11.43
CA ARG A 172 -21.70 4.94 11.35
C ARG A 172 -22.46 5.49 12.54
N GLU A 173 -23.52 4.79 12.97
CA GLU A 173 -24.26 5.13 14.19
C GLU A 173 -23.31 5.25 15.38
N ARG A 174 -22.38 4.29 15.50
CA ARG A 174 -21.39 4.28 16.57
C ARG A 174 -20.35 5.41 16.48
N ILE A 175 -20.11 5.96 15.29
CA ILE A 175 -19.28 7.17 15.13
C ILE A 175 -20.09 8.39 15.59
N LEU A 176 -21.31 8.54 15.08
CA LEU A 176 -22.19 9.68 15.35
C LEU A 176 -22.57 9.78 16.84
N ASP A 177 -22.80 8.65 17.52
CA ASP A 177 -23.12 8.61 18.95
C ASP A 177 -21.87 8.61 19.87
N GLY A 178 -20.67 8.57 19.28
CA GLY A 178 -19.38 8.58 19.99
C GLY A 178 -19.06 7.29 20.75
N THR A 179 -19.81 6.20 20.57
CA THR A 179 -19.53 4.90 21.21
C THR A 179 -18.38 4.13 20.54
N LEU A 180 -18.02 4.51 19.32
CA LEU A 180 -16.85 3.98 18.63
C LEU A 180 -15.62 4.83 18.96
N PRO A 181 -14.55 4.25 19.54
CA PRO A 181 -13.34 5.01 19.85
C PRO A 181 -12.66 5.56 18.59
N LEU A 182 -12.13 6.78 18.70
CA LEU A 182 -11.22 7.35 17.72
C LEU A 182 -9.96 6.47 17.59
N SER A 183 -9.42 6.38 16.38
CA SER A 183 -8.21 5.61 16.13
C SER A 183 -7.38 6.12 14.97
N VAL A 184 -6.09 5.78 15.03
CA VAL A 184 -5.17 5.92 13.92
C VAL A 184 -5.28 4.67 13.04
N GLY A 185 -5.74 4.85 11.80
CA GLY A 185 -6.22 3.77 10.96
C GLY A 185 -7.44 3.08 11.55
N GLY A 186 -7.81 1.94 10.99
CA GLY A 186 -8.86 1.05 11.50
C GLY A 186 -8.26 -0.29 11.86
N GLY A 187 -8.92 -1.41 11.55
CA GLY A 187 -8.55 -2.71 12.13
C GLY A 187 -7.03 -2.99 12.09
N ILE A 188 -6.41 -2.87 10.91
CA ILE A 188 -4.96 -3.09 10.75
C ILE A 188 -4.13 -1.98 11.42
N GLY A 189 -4.55 -0.71 11.33
CA GLY A 189 -3.81 0.41 11.93
C GLY A 189 -3.77 0.31 13.46
N GLN A 190 -4.90 0.00 14.07
CA GLN A 190 -5.01 -0.28 15.51
C GLN A 190 -4.10 -1.45 15.92
N SER A 191 -4.09 -2.53 15.14
CA SER A 191 -3.19 -3.67 15.39
C SER A 191 -1.72 -3.32 15.20
N ARG A 192 -1.35 -2.48 14.22
CA ARG A 192 0.04 -2.00 14.08
C ARG A 192 0.46 -1.09 15.24
N VAL A 193 -0.44 -0.23 15.74
CA VAL A 193 -0.20 0.57 16.95
C VAL A 193 0.00 -0.34 18.16
N ALA A 194 -0.87 -1.34 18.36
CA ALA A 194 -0.73 -2.31 19.44
C ALA A 194 0.58 -3.12 19.32
N MET A 195 0.90 -3.60 18.12
CA MET A 195 2.13 -4.33 17.80
C MET A 195 3.36 -3.48 18.16
N PHE A 196 3.37 -2.21 17.74
CA PHE A 196 4.46 -1.26 17.99
C PHE A 196 4.63 -0.96 19.50
N LEU A 197 3.54 -0.63 20.19
CA LEU A 197 3.57 -0.28 21.61
C LEU A 197 3.96 -1.47 22.50
N LEU A 198 3.50 -2.67 22.13
CA LEU A 198 3.80 -3.90 22.86
C LEU A 198 5.10 -4.57 22.40
N LYS A 199 5.85 -3.93 21.48
CA LYS A 199 7.13 -4.41 20.94
C LYS A 199 7.03 -5.85 20.42
N LYS A 200 6.02 -6.09 19.61
CA LYS A 200 5.68 -7.39 19.03
C LYS A 200 6.40 -7.57 17.69
N ALA A 201 6.90 -8.78 17.45
CA ALA A 201 7.63 -9.13 16.24
C ALA A 201 6.69 -9.33 15.04
N HIS A 202 5.45 -9.73 15.30
CA HIS A 202 4.46 -9.99 14.27
C HIS A 202 3.07 -9.46 14.63
N ILE A 203 2.33 -8.95 13.65
CA ILE A 203 0.98 -8.37 13.86
C ILE A 203 -0.02 -9.42 14.38
N GLY A 204 0.22 -10.69 14.08
CA GLY A 204 -0.58 -11.81 14.60
C GLY A 204 -0.48 -12.00 16.11
N GLU A 205 0.48 -11.38 16.80
CA GLU A 205 0.50 -11.38 18.28
C GLU A 205 -0.60 -10.49 18.89
N VAL A 206 -1.23 -9.62 18.11
CA VAL A 206 -2.23 -8.65 18.56
C VAL A 206 -3.50 -8.63 17.71
N GLN A 207 -3.53 -9.38 16.62
CA GLN A 207 -4.67 -9.47 15.71
C GLN A 207 -4.94 -10.93 15.35
N PRO A 208 -6.11 -11.48 15.70
CA PRO A 208 -6.49 -12.80 15.23
C PRO A 208 -6.73 -12.78 13.72
N SER A 209 -6.20 -13.78 13.02
CA SER A 209 -6.37 -13.94 11.57
C SER A 209 -6.11 -15.39 11.16
N ALA A 210 -6.52 -15.76 9.95
CA ALA A 210 -6.01 -16.97 9.31
C ALA A 210 -4.59 -16.69 8.79
N TRP A 211 -3.64 -17.54 9.17
CA TRP A 211 -2.24 -17.48 8.75
C TRP A 211 -1.91 -18.70 7.89
N PRO A 212 -1.12 -18.57 6.81
CA PRO A 212 -0.61 -19.73 6.09
C PRO A 212 0.22 -20.63 7.00
N ASP A 213 0.16 -21.95 6.80
CA ASP A 213 0.88 -22.92 7.64
C ASP A 213 2.38 -22.62 7.75
N GLU A 214 3.02 -22.25 6.63
CA GLU A 214 4.42 -21.82 6.58
C GLU A 214 4.69 -20.62 7.51
N THR A 215 3.76 -19.67 7.60
CA THR A 215 3.90 -18.52 8.51
C THR A 215 3.74 -18.98 9.97
N VAL A 216 2.80 -19.88 10.24
CA VAL A 216 2.60 -20.42 11.59
C VAL A 216 3.85 -21.17 12.05
N GLU A 217 4.39 -22.07 11.23
CA GLU A 217 5.62 -22.81 11.50
C GLU A 217 6.81 -21.87 11.73
N ALA A 218 7.03 -20.91 10.83
CA ALA A 218 8.13 -19.94 10.95
C ALA A 218 8.02 -19.07 12.21
N MET A 219 6.81 -18.70 12.64
CA MET A 219 6.61 -17.94 13.88
C MET A 219 6.79 -18.81 15.11
N GLN A 220 6.35 -20.07 15.08
CA GLN A 220 6.57 -21.04 16.16
C GLN A 220 8.07 -21.32 16.39
N GLU A 221 8.84 -21.52 15.32
CA GLU A 221 10.30 -21.70 15.40
C GLU A 221 11.00 -20.51 16.05
N ARG A 222 10.45 -19.30 15.86
CA ARG A 222 10.95 -18.05 16.43
C ARG A 222 10.38 -17.74 17.83
N GLY A 223 9.54 -18.61 18.38
CA GLY A 223 8.88 -18.41 19.67
C GLY A 223 7.88 -17.24 19.68
N VAL A 224 7.33 -16.88 18.52
CA VAL A 224 6.37 -15.80 18.34
C VAL A 224 4.94 -16.37 18.33
N PRO A 225 4.10 -16.10 19.35
CA PRO A 225 2.75 -16.63 19.41
C PRO A 225 1.82 -15.89 18.42
N LEU A 226 0.95 -16.61 17.74
CA LEU A 226 -0.09 -16.02 16.87
C LEU A 226 -1.47 -16.22 17.51
N LEU A 227 -2.30 -15.16 17.52
CA LEU A 227 -3.70 -15.16 17.93
C LEU A 227 -4.64 -15.66 16.82
#